data_AF-A0A974HFS8-F1
#
_entry.id   AF-A0A974HFS8-F1
#
_cell.length_a   1.000
_cell.length_b   1.000
_cell.length_c   1.000
_cell.angle_alpha   90.00
_cell.angle_beta   90.00
_cell.angle_gamma   90.00
#
_symmetry.space_group_name_H-M   'P 1'
#
loop_
_entity.id
_entity.type
_entity.pdbx_description
1 polymer ?
#
loop_
_entity_poly.entity_id
_entity_poly.type
_entity_poly.pdbx_seq_one_letter_code
_entity_poly.pdbx_strand_id
1 'polypeptide(L)'
;MDESFPSTSSGVTIDDNYLLRRQSLIQELQSNFPKSDEDTCLPDNQQRSFSSATNTEQILPDPRLGNNSWCTCGHCILMPSSEECVCCQEFPNVVLEITENSTCITHNQLFHTMCLDKRIADIHYIMITNQPIPEDISIHHR
;
A
#
# COMPACT_ATOMS: atom_id res chain seq x y z
N MET A 1 6.95 -47.06 -25.21
CA MET A 1 5.87 -46.07 -25.37
C MET A 1 6.38 -44.83 -24.67
N ASP A 2 7.20 -44.07 -25.41
CA ASP A 2 7.75 -42.79 -24.98
C ASP A 2 6.68 -41.72 -25.24
N GLU A 3 6.11 -41.16 -24.19
CA GLU A 3 5.35 -39.92 -24.28
C GLU A 3 6.18 -38.80 -23.67
N SER A 4 6.84 -38.06 -24.56
CA SER A 4 7.56 -36.84 -24.29
C SER A 4 6.60 -35.73 -23.86
N PHE A 5 6.85 -35.13 -22.69
CA PHE A 5 6.15 -33.94 -22.23
C PHE A 5 6.47 -32.72 -23.13
N PRO A 6 5.49 -31.91 -23.55
CA PRO A 6 5.77 -30.70 -24.31
C PRO A 6 6.21 -29.57 -23.37
N SER A 7 7.51 -29.25 -23.42
CA SER A 7 8.07 -28.04 -22.80
C SER A 7 7.71 -26.80 -23.62
N THR A 8 6.65 -26.08 -23.27
CA THR A 8 6.33 -24.79 -23.89
C THR A 8 7.06 -23.66 -23.18
N SER A 9 8.34 -23.49 -23.49
CA SER A 9 9.07 -22.23 -23.27
C SER A 9 8.98 -21.40 -24.55
N SER A 10 7.81 -20.82 -24.81
CA SER A 10 7.62 -19.90 -25.93
C SER A 10 8.03 -18.50 -25.48
N GLY A 11 9.32 -18.19 -25.60
CA GLY A 11 9.79 -16.80 -25.54
C GLY A 11 9.12 -16.00 -26.65
N VAL A 12 8.50 -14.86 -26.31
CA VAL A 12 7.90 -13.96 -27.28
C VAL A 12 9.03 -13.46 -28.20
N THR A 13 8.97 -13.82 -29.48
CA THR A 13 9.93 -13.34 -30.47
C THR A 13 9.66 -11.86 -30.71
N ILE A 14 10.56 -11.01 -30.25
CA ILE A 14 10.49 -9.57 -30.50
C ILE A 14 10.74 -9.37 -31.99
N ASP A 15 9.72 -8.91 -32.72
CA ASP A 15 9.84 -8.63 -34.15
C ASP A 15 10.43 -7.24 -34.43
N ASP A 16 10.94 -7.05 -35.65
CA ASP A 16 11.57 -5.80 -36.08
C ASP A 16 10.60 -4.61 -36.07
N ASN A 17 9.28 -4.86 -36.17
CA ASN A 17 8.26 -3.83 -36.14
C ASN A 17 8.11 -3.27 -34.71
N TYR A 18 8.14 -4.13 -33.70
CA TYR A 18 8.19 -3.74 -32.30
C TYR A 18 9.44 -2.92 -31.99
N LEU A 19 10.60 -3.35 -32.48
CA LEU A 19 11.86 -2.62 -32.25
C LEU A 19 11.79 -1.21 -32.86
N LEU A 20 11.30 -1.10 -34.09
CA LEU A 20 11.15 0.18 -34.77
C LEU A 20 10.17 1.10 -34.06
N ARG A 21 9.01 0.57 -33.62
CA ARG A 21 8.02 1.33 -32.85
C ARG A 21 8.58 1.81 -31.52
N ARG A 22 9.31 0.95 -30.80
CA ARG A 22 9.98 1.30 -29.55
C ARG A 22 10.99 2.43 -29.76
N GLN A 23 11.75 2.37 -30.85
CA GLN A 23 12.78 3.36 -31.14
C GLN A 23 12.18 4.74 -31.46
N SER A 24 11.08 4.78 -32.23
CA SER A 24 10.33 6.01 -32.48
C SER A 24 9.76 6.62 -31.19
N LEU A 25 9.18 5.80 -30.31
CA LEU A 25 8.66 6.24 -29.01
C LEU A 25 9.76 6.83 -28.12
N ILE A 26 10.92 6.17 -28.05
CA ILE A 26 12.06 6.67 -27.26
C ILE A 26 12.55 8.02 -27.81
N GLN A 27 12.61 8.17 -29.13
CA GLN A 27 13.03 9.41 -29.76
C GLN A 27 12.05 10.55 -29.51
N GLU A 28 10.74 10.27 -29.55
CA GLU A 28 9.70 11.23 -29.21
C GLU A 28 9.78 11.66 -27.75
N LEU A 29 10.00 10.71 -26.82
CA LEU A 29 10.20 11.03 -25.40
C LEU A 29 11.45 11.90 -25.18
N GLN A 30 12.57 11.57 -25.82
CA GLN A 30 13.80 12.37 -25.71
C GLN A 30 13.66 13.77 -26.32
N SER A 31 12.83 13.93 -27.36
CA SER A 31 12.55 15.23 -27.95
C SER A 31 11.64 16.08 -27.05
N ASN A 32 10.67 15.48 -26.39
CA ASN A 32 9.73 16.19 -25.51
C ASN A 32 10.32 16.45 -24.12
N PHE A 33 11.23 15.58 -23.67
CA PHE A 33 11.89 15.65 -22.37
C PHE A 33 13.41 15.63 -22.60
N PRO A 34 14.01 16.77 -22.99
CA PRO A 34 15.45 16.87 -23.13
C PRO A 34 16.10 16.54 -21.79
N LYS A 35 17.16 15.71 -21.83
CA LYS A 35 17.95 15.36 -20.63
C LYS A 35 18.47 16.65 -20.01
N SER A 36 17.92 17.08 -18.89
CA SER A 36 18.55 18.07 -18.02
C SER A 36 19.64 17.36 -17.23
N ASP A 37 20.83 17.97 -17.13
CA ASP A 37 21.91 17.45 -16.27
C ASP A 37 21.54 17.54 -14.75
N GLU A 38 20.39 18.14 -14.44
CA GLU A 38 19.74 18.12 -13.14
C GLU A 38 18.64 17.04 -13.14
N ASP A 39 19.01 15.83 -12.72
CA ASP A 39 18.06 14.79 -12.30
C ASP A 39 17.47 15.20 -10.93
N THR A 40 16.54 16.15 -10.92
CA THR A 40 15.87 16.61 -9.69
C THR A 40 14.78 15.64 -9.21
N CYS A 41 14.78 14.38 -9.67
CA CYS A 41 13.74 13.42 -9.32
C CYS A 41 13.77 12.98 -7.84
N LEU A 42 14.82 13.28 -7.07
CA LEU A 42 14.90 13.16 -5.61
C LEU A 42 15.98 14.11 -5.08
N PRO A 43 15.70 15.41 -4.87
CA PRO A 43 16.72 16.35 -4.39
C PRO A 43 17.10 16.09 -2.92
N ASP A 44 16.30 15.30 -2.19
CA ASP A 44 16.54 15.01 -0.78
C ASP A 44 16.20 13.55 -0.45
N ASN A 45 17.09 12.64 -0.85
CA ASN A 45 17.11 11.31 -0.26
C ASN A 45 17.75 11.45 1.13
N GLN A 46 16.94 11.84 2.13
CA GLN A 46 17.39 12.08 3.51
C GLN A 46 18.27 10.92 3.99
N GLN A 47 19.58 11.15 4.03
CA GLN A 47 20.50 10.23 4.66
C GLN A 47 20.26 10.33 6.17
N ARG A 48 19.86 9.23 6.81
CA ARG A 48 19.79 9.13 8.27
C ARG A 48 21.19 9.38 8.83
N SER A 49 21.43 10.62 9.20
CA SER A 49 22.68 11.10 9.74
C SER A 49 22.74 10.73 11.22
N PHE A 50 23.55 9.74 11.58
CA PHE A 50 23.92 9.50 12.97
C PHE A 50 25.03 10.48 13.36
N SER A 51 24.67 11.76 13.51
CA SER A 51 25.57 12.79 14.02
C SER A 51 25.06 13.29 15.37
N SER A 52 25.66 12.76 16.44
CA SER A 52 25.55 13.30 17.79
C SER A 52 26.27 14.64 17.87
N ALA A 53 25.53 15.73 17.65
CA ALA A 53 25.94 17.07 18.08
C ALA A 53 24.68 17.87 18.42
N THR A 54 24.69 18.41 19.63
CA THR A 54 23.59 19.06 20.35
C THR A 54 23.05 20.28 19.62
N ASN A 55 21.91 20.12 18.95
CA ASN A 55 20.97 21.19 18.69
C ASN A 55 19.59 20.64 19.06
N THR A 56 19.23 20.75 20.33
CA THR A 56 17.95 20.29 20.86
C THR A 56 16.87 21.28 20.42
N GLU A 57 16.55 21.29 19.12
CA GLU A 57 15.14 21.47 18.78
C GLU A 57 14.43 20.34 19.50
N GLN A 58 13.75 20.69 20.58
CA GLN A 58 12.91 19.78 21.30
C GLN A 58 11.84 19.34 20.31
N ILE A 59 12.06 18.20 19.64
CA ILE A 59 11.00 17.49 18.93
C ILE A 59 10.00 17.19 20.04
N LEU A 60 9.01 18.06 20.19
CA LEU A 60 7.98 17.89 21.18
C LEU A 60 7.33 16.54 20.85
N PRO A 61 7.34 15.57 21.77
CA PRO A 61 6.73 14.29 21.50
C PRO A 61 5.28 14.53 21.10
N ASP A 62 4.83 13.86 20.03
CA ASP A 62 3.47 14.01 19.55
C ASP A 62 2.51 13.74 20.72
N PRO A 63 1.60 14.68 21.05
CA PRO A 63 0.72 14.56 22.21
C PRO A 63 -0.23 13.36 22.14
N ARG A 64 -0.41 12.75 20.96
CA ARG A 64 -1.23 11.56 20.77
C ARG A 64 -0.47 10.26 21.04
N LEU A 65 0.85 10.27 21.02
CA LEU A 65 1.67 9.08 21.18
C LEU A 65 1.69 8.61 22.65
N GLY A 66 1.65 7.29 22.86
CA GLY A 66 1.71 6.69 24.19
C GLY A 66 0.43 6.84 25.03
N ASN A 67 -0.65 7.39 24.47
CA ASN A 67 -1.97 7.46 25.10
C ASN A 67 -3.10 7.29 24.07
N ASN A 68 -4.34 7.19 24.55
CA ASN A 68 -5.55 7.11 23.72
C ASN A 68 -6.58 8.19 24.09
N SER A 69 -6.18 9.29 24.75
CA SER A 69 -7.12 10.33 25.18
C SER A 69 -7.74 11.12 24.02
N TRP A 70 -7.15 11.03 22.83
CA TRP A 70 -7.68 11.57 21.57
C TRP A 70 -8.80 10.69 20.97
N CYS A 71 -8.96 9.45 21.43
CA CYS A 71 -10.00 8.55 20.95
C CYS A 71 -11.37 8.97 21.49
N THR A 72 -12.34 9.14 20.60
CA THR A 72 -13.74 9.44 20.95
C THR A 72 -14.68 8.27 20.74
N CYS A 73 -14.29 7.25 19.96
CA CYS A 73 -15.11 6.07 19.72
C CYS A 73 -15.04 5.03 20.84
N GLY A 74 -14.00 5.09 21.68
CA GLY A 74 -13.76 4.17 22.80
C GLY A 74 -13.07 2.84 22.44
N HIS A 75 -12.65 2.65 21.19
CA HIS A 75 -12.11 1.37 20.70
C HIS A 75 -10.68 1.44 20.14
N CYS A 76 -10.07 2.64 20.08
CA CYS A 76 -8.69 2.78 19.62
C CYS A 76 -7.70 2.25 20.67
N ILE A 77 -6.62 1.65 20.17
CA ILE A 77 -5.48 1.17 20.98
C ILE A 77 -4.26 2.07 20.79
N LEU A 78 -3.25 1.90 21.64
CA LEU A 78 -1.97 2.59 21.49
C LEU A 78 -1.28 2.13 20.21
N MET A 79 -0.83 3.08 19.40
CA MET A 79 -0.13 2.82 18.15
C MET A 79 1.36 3.18 18.27
N PRO A 80 2.24 2.50 17.52
CA PRO A 80 3.68 2.72 17.60
C PRO A 80 4.13 4.04 16.96
N SER A 81 3.35 4.61 16.05
CA SER A 81 3.60 5.91 15.43
C SER A 81 2.44 6.88 15.64
N SER A 82 2.73 8.18 15.56
CA SER A 82 1.72 9.23 15.72
C SER A 82 0.75 9.33 14.54
N GLU A 83 1.22 9.01 13.33
CA GLU A 83 0.39 8.97 12.12
C GLU A 83 -0.73 7.93 12.22
N GLU A 84 -0.50 6.87 12.98
CA GLU A 84 -1.50 5.82 13.26
C GLU A 84 -2.45 6.18 14.41
N CYS A 85 -2.18 7.25 15.17
CA CYS A 85 -3.04 7.71 16.28
C CYS A 85 -4.28 8.48 15.77
N VAL A 86 -5.15 7.78 15.02
CA VAL A 86 -6.36 8.33 14.40
C VAL A 86 -7.63 7.60 14.85
N CYS A 87 -8.70 8.34 15.10
CA CYS A 87 -10.00 7.79 15.49
C CYS A 87 -10.94 7.72 14.29
N CYS A 88 -11.77 6.67 14.21
CA CYS A 88 -12.77 6.54 13.13
C CYS A 88 -13.79 7.69 13.09
N GLN A 89 -13.93 8.43 14.21
CA GLN A 89 -14.79 9.60 14.33
C GLN A 89 -14.18 10.88 13.73
N GLU A 90 -12.89 10.88 13.37
CA GLU A 90 -12.21 12.05 12.77
C GLU A 90 -12.51 12.18 11.27
N PHE A 91 -13.08 11.14 10.64
CA PHE A 91 -13.33 11.09 9.20
C PHE A 91 -14.84 11.18 8.90
N PRO A 92 -15.34 12.29 8.33
CA PRO A 92 -16.78 12.48 8.11
C PRO A 92 -17.43 11.35 7.32
N ASN A 93 -16.77 10.87 6.27
CA ASN A 93 -17.29 9.77 5.45
C ASN A 93 -17.38 8.45 6.21
N VAL A 94 -16.48 8.21 7.18
CA VAL A 94 -16.54 7.01 8.03
C VAL A 94 -17.67 7.15 9.05
N VAL A 95 -17.85 8.35 9.62
CA VAL A 95 -18.93 8.64 10.58
C VAL A 95 -20.30 8.38 9.97
N LEU A 96 -20.51 8.71 8.69
CA LEU A 96 -21.76 8.44 7.98
C LEU A 96 -22.10 6.94 7.88
N GLU A 97 -21.08 6.08 7.91
CA GLU A 97 -21.27 4.62 7.87
C GLU A 97 -21.46 4.03 9.29
N ILE A 98 -21.27 4.79 10.36
CA ILE A 98 -21.49 4.28 11.72
C ILE A 98 -23.01 4.22 11.98
N THR A 99 -23.51 3.03 12.31
CA THR A 99 -24.93 2.82 12.61
C THR A 99 -25.38 3.68 13.80
N GLU A 100 -26.61 4.19 13.79
CA GLU A 100 -27.16 5.10 14.82
C GLU A 100 -27.00 4.59 16.28
N ASN A 101 -26.94 3.28 16.47
CA ASN A 101 -26.81 2.64 17.79
C ASN A 101 -25.36 2.32 18.19
N SER A 102 -24.35 2.80 17.46
CA SER A 102 -22.93 2.52 17.70
C SER A 102 -22.10 3.80 17.71
N THR A 103 -20.99 3.76 18.44
CA THR A 103 -19.98 4.82 18.48
C THR A 103 -18.73 4.50 17.65
N CYS A 104 -18.63 3.31 17.05
CA CYS A 104 -17.44 2.87 16.34
C CYS A 104 -17.79 2.14 15.03
N ILE A 105 -16.96 2.36 14.01
CA ILE A 105 -17.09 1.72 12.69
C ILE A 105 -16.96 0.20 12.77
N THR A 106 -16.25 -0.32 13.78
CA THR A 106 -16.08 -1.77 13.95
C THR A 106 -17.38 -2.49 14.22
N HIS A 107 -18.45 -1.82 14.68
CA HIS A 107 -19.77 -2.44 14.86
C HIS A 107 -20.63 -2.38 13.59
N ASN A 108 -20.19 -1.71 12.54
CA ASN A 108 -20.91 -1.70 11.28
C ASN A 108 -20.78 -3.08 10.61
N GLN A 109 -21.90 -3.67 10.18
CA GLN A 109 -21.91 -5.00 9.55
C GLN A 109 -21.16 -5.04 8.22
N LEU A 110 -21.21 -3.96 7.42
CA LEU A 110 -20.44 -3.85 6.18
C LEU A 110 -18.94 -3.80 6.47
N PHE A 111 -18.49 -3.15 7.54
CA PHE A 111 -17.08 -3.20 7.95
C PHE A 111 -16.62 -4.64 8.20
N HIS A 112 -17.44 -5.43 8.92
CA HIS A 112 -17.14 -6.86 9.12
C HIS A 112 -17.05 -7.62 7.80
N THR A 113 -18.04 -7.46 6.91
CA THR A 113 -18.07 -8.19 5.64
C THR A 113 -16.95 -7.77 4.69
N MET A 114 -16.65 -6.47 4.59
CA MET A 114 -15.74 -5.93 3.59
C MET A 114 -14.28 -5.96 4.04
N CYS A 115 -14.01 -5.76 5.33
CA CYS A 115 -12.65 -5.59 5.86
C CYS A 115 -12.16 -6.78 6.68
N LEU A 116 -13.05 -7.57 7.30
CA LEU A 116 -12.65 -8.66 8.21
C LEU A 116 -12.94 -10.06 7.64
N ASP A 117 -13.83 -10.20 6.66
CA ASP A 117 -14.01 -11.47 5.96
C ASP A 117 -12.85 -11.70 4.98
N LYS A 118 -11.95 -12.64 5.35
CA LYS A 118 -10.80 -13.02 4.52
C LYS A 118 -11.20 -13.38 3.09
N ARG A 119 -12.31 -14.10 2.89
CA ARG A 119 -12.72 -14.54 1.54
C ARG A 119 -13.12 -13.34 0.68
N ILE A 120 -13.78 -12.36 1.27
CA ILE A 120 -14.15 -11.13 0.58
C ILE A 120 -12.90 -10.31 0.24
N ALA A 121 -11.98 -10.14 1.22
CA ALA A 121 -10.71 -9.46 1.00
C ALA A 121 -9.87 -10.13 -0.12
N ASP A 122 -9.83 -11.46 -0.13
CA ASP A 122 -9.18 -12.30 -1.14
C ASP A 122 -9.79 -12.05 -2.55
N ILE A 123 -11.13 -12.07 -2.66
CA ILE A 123 -11.83 -11.75 -3.92
C ILE A 123 -11.46 -10.34 -4.40
N HIS A 124 -11.49 -9.34 -3.52
CA HIS A 124 -11.12 -7.97 -3.86
C HIS A 124 -9.67 -7.86 -4.34
N TYR A 125 -8.74 -8.54 -3.67
CA TYR A 125 -7.34 -8.58 -4.10
C TYR A 125 -7.21 -9.12 -5.53
N ILE A 126 -7.85 -10.26 -5.83
CA ILE A 126 -7.81 -10.86 -7.17
C ILE A 126 -8.43 -9.90 -8.20
N MET A 127 -9.58 -9.29 -7.88
CA MET A 127 -10.26 -8.35 -8.79
C MET A 127 -9.40 -7.11 -9.11
N ILE A 128 -8.65 -6.59 -8.13
CA ILE A 128 -7.85 -5.38 -8.30
C ILE A 128 -6.50 -5.69 -8.97
N THR A 129 -5.86 -6.80 -8.62
CA THR A 129 -4.48 -7.11 -9.05
C THR A 129 -4.41 -8.08 -10.22
N ASN A 130 -5.49 -8.81 -10.49
CA ASN A 130 -5.53 -9.94 -11.42
C ASN A 130 -4.43 -11.00 -11.14
N GLN A 131 -3.97 -11.10 -9.90
CA GLN A 131 -3.00 -12.08 -9.43
C GLN A 131 -3.70 -13.19 -8.63
N PRO A 132 -3.28 -14.46 -8.77
CA PRO A 132 -3.76 -15.52 -7.90
C PRO A 132 -3.23 -15.31 -6.47
N ILE A 133 -4.03 -15.68 -5.48
CA ILE A 133 -3.58 -15.67 -4.09
C ILE A 133 -2.73 -16.93 -3.86
N PRO A 134 -1.50 -16.80 -3.33
CA PRO A 134 -0.71 -17.95 -2.92
C PRO A 134 -1.50 -18.78 -1.91
N GLU A 135 -1.62 -20.09 -2.15
CA GLU A 135 -2.27 -20.99 -1.19
C GLU A 135 -1.51 -20.95 0.14
N ASP A 136 -2.19 -20.52 1.20
CA ASP A 136 -1.64 -20.55 2.55
C ASP A 136 -1.77 -21.99 3.09
N ILE A 137 -0.70 -22.77 2.99
CA ILE A 137 -0.63 -24.18 3.43
C ILE A 137 -0.75 -24.28 4.97
N SER A 138 -0.85 -23.16 5.69
CA SER A 138 -0.82 -23.11 7.16
C SER A 138 -2.14 -23.49 7.85
N ILE A 139 -3.23 -23.77 7.12
CA ILE A 139 -4.55 -24.10 7.71
C ILE A 139 -4.65 -25.52 8.31
N HIS A 140 -3.55 -26.30 8.33
CA HIS A 140 -3.55 -27.64 8.93
C HIS A 140 -3.15 -27.72 10.41
N HIS A 141 -2.88 -26.59 11.08
CA HIS A 141 -2.69 -26.60 12.54
C HIS A 141 -3.99 -26.24 13.25
N ARG A 142 -4.84 -27.25 13.43
CA ARG A 142 -5.95 -27.27 14.37
C ARG A 142 -5.47 -27.69 15.75
#